data_AF-A0A926TJH4-F1
#
_entry.id   AF-A0A926TJH4-F1
#
_cell.length_a   1.000
_cell.length_b   1.000
_cell.length_c   1.000
_cell.angle_alpha   90.00
_cell.angle_beta   90.00
_cell.angle_gamma   90.00
#
_symmetry.space_group_name_H-M   'P 1'
#
loop_
_entity.id
_entity.type
_entity.pdbx_description
1 polymer ?
#
loop_
_entity_poly.entity_id
_entity_poly.type
_entity_poly.pdbx_seq_one_letter_code
_entity_poly.pdbx_strand_id
1 'polypeptide(L)'
;MQQSDDANTPKTLSREQRWEIVRTLLQRSNLRDEAKQAFRQAYPNAPEEMLEAAAFHTYGDGIGAAIDWLVDLELFLREPGRKLAIGATYHVLYHLYNWYQFSELLPDGKAGVLQRLQEIRELVADRDVEAILTTVEELEAMFKGGRNPPNFSTE
;
A
#
# COMPACT_ATOMS: atom_id res chain seq x y z
N MET A 1 3.00 -24.83 -1.88
CA MET A 1 3.17 -25.04 -0.43
C MET A 1 3.00 -23.70 0.25
N GLN A 2 1.84 -23.45 0.85
CA GLN A 2 1.61 -22.31 1.74
C GLN A 2 2.34 -22.61 3.05
N GLN A 3 3.46 -21.95 3.29
CA GLN A 3 3.96 -21.80 4.65
C GLN A 3 3.03 -20.81 5.35
N SER A 4 2.48 -21.23 6.48
CA SER A 4 1.64 -20.43 7.36
C SER A 4 2.41 -19.20 7.86
N ASP A 5 2.00 -18.01 7.43
CA ASP A 5 2.54 -16.71 7.88
C ASP A 5 2.07 -16.29 9.30
N ASP A 6 1.46 -17.21 10.07
CA ASP A 6 0.85 -16.91 11.37
C ASP A 6 1.86 -16.64 12.52
N ALA A 7 3.17 -16.75 12.27
CA ALA A 7 4.16 -16.75 13.34
C ALA A 7 4.48 -15.37 13.95
N ASN A 8 4.08 -14.23 13.36
CA ASN A 8 4.46 -12.90 13.86
C ASN A 8 3.39 -11.81 13.63
N THR A 9 2.12 -12.10 13.94
CA THR A 9 1.12 -11.02 13.93
C THR A 9 1.30 -10.12 15.16
N PRO A 10 1.03 -8.80 15.08
CA PRO A 10 1.11 -7.92 16.25
C PRO A 10 0.28 -8.40 17.46
N LYS A 11 -0.71 -9.27 17.25
CA LYS A 11 -1.58 -9.83 18.29
C LYS A 11 -0.91 -10.88 19.17
N THR A 12 0.20 -11.50 18.74
CA THR A 12 0.95 -12.48 19.55
C THR A 12 1.85 -11.82 20.60
N LEU A 13 2.07 -10.50 20.47
CA LEU A 13 2.91 -9.72 21.36
C LEU A 13 2.12 -9.16 22.56
N SER A 14 2.75 -9.14 23.73
CA SER A 14 2.22 -8.46 24.91
C SER A 14 1.99 -6.96 24.63
N ARG A 15 1.19 -6.30 25.47
CA ARG A 15 0.96 -4.86 25.35
C ARG A 15 2.28 -4.08 25.48
N GLU A 16 3.10 -4.48 26.43
CA GLU A 16 4.40 -3.88 26.74
C GLU A 16 5.37 -4.07 25.56
N GLN A 17 5.41 -5.27 24.98
CA GLN A 17 6.23 -5.56 23.80
C GLN A 17 5.82 -4.71 22.59
N ARG A 18 4.51 -4.61 22.32
CA ARG A 18 4.00 -3.73 21.24
C ARG A 18 4.40 -2.28 21.46
N TRP A 19 4.29 -1.80 22.70
CA TRP A 19 4.65 -0.43 23.02
C TRP A 19 6.15 -0.16 22.88
N GLU A 20 6.99 -1.12 23.25
CA GLU A 20 8.44 -1.00 23.08
C GLU A 20 8.83 -0.92 21.60
N ILE A 21 8.19 -1.74 20.75
CA ILE A 21 8.41 -1.74 19.30
C ILE A 21 7.97 -0.39 18.70
N VAL A 22 6.79 0.12 19.07
CA VAL A 22 6.31 1.44 18.62
C VAL A 22 7.27 2.53 19.08
N ARG A 23 7.73 2.52 20.32
CA ARG A 23 8.71 3.52 20.81
C ARG A 23 10.00 3.47 20.01
N THR A 24 10.51 2.27 19.75
CA THR A 24 11.70 2.06 18.91
C THR A 24 11.50 2.64 17.51
N LEU A 25 10.33 2.40 16.90
CA LEU A 25 9.97 2.96 15.59
C LEU A 25 10.02 4.49 15.61
N LEU A 26 9.41 5.13 16.62
CA LEU A 26 9.33 6.59 16.75
C LEU A 26 10.68 7.27 17.05
N GLN A 27 11.67 6.53 17.52
CA GLN A 27 13.00 7.05 17.83
C GLN A 27 14.00 6.96 16.67
N ARG A 28 13.61 6.35 15.54
CA ARG A 28 14.49 6.21 14.38
C ARG A 28 14.64 7.53 13.63
N SER A 29 15.89 7.93 13.38
CA SER A 29 16.21 9.17 12.67
C SER A 29 16.19 9.05 11.15
N ASN A 30 16.37 7.84 10.59
CA ASN A 30 16.40 7.63 9.14
C ASN A 30 15.31 6.68 8.62
N LEU A 31 14.12 6.81 9.20
CA LEU A 31 13.04 5.84 9.02
C LEU A 31 12.57 5.69 7.56
N ARG A 32 12.55 6.78 6.79
CA ARG A 32 12.12 6.76 5.38
C ARG A 32 13.05 5.94 4.50
N ASP A 33 14.36 6.10 4.65
CA ASP A 33 15.34 5.34 3.86
C ASP A 33 15.35 3.87 4.25
N GLU A 34 15.30 3.58 5.56
CA GLU A 34 15.18 2.21 6.07
C GLU A 34 13.91 1.52 5.55
N ALA A 35 12.78 2.22 5.56
CA ALA A 35 11.51 1.72 5.03
C ALA A 35 11.59 1.43 3.53
N LYS A 36 12.18 2.33 2.74
CA LYS A 36 12.36 2.14 1.30
C LYS A 36 13.25 0.92 1.01
N GLN A 37 14.31 0.72 1.80
CA GLN A 37 15.15 -0.47 1.70
C GLN A 37 14.38 -1.74 2.06
N ALA A 38 13.58 -1.72 3.13
CA ALA A 38 12.74 -2.84 3.54
C ALA A 38 11.69 -3.19 2.46
N PHE A 39 10.99 -2.20 1.90
CA PHE A 39 10.05 -2.42 0.79
C PHE A 39 10.74 -2.97 -0.45
N ARG A 40 11.95 -2.50 -0.78
CA ARG A 40 12.72 -3.07 -1.90
C ARG A 40 13.10 -4.53 -1.66
N GLN A 41 13.42 -4.90 -0.43
CA GLN A 41 13.70 -6.30 -0.09
C GLN A 41 12.46 -7.19 -0.19
N ALA A 42 11.31 -6.70 0.28
CA ALA A 42 10.04 -7.43 0.23
C ALA A 42 9.45 -7.50 -1.19
N TYR A 43 9.62 -6.45 -1.97
CA TYR A 43 9.09 -6.29 -3.33
C TYR A 43 10.22 -5.90 -4.29
N PRO A 44 11.17 -6.81 -4.57
CA PRO A 44 12.38 -6.53 -5.38
C PRO A 44 12.06 -6.10 -6.82
N ASN A 45 10.82 -6.33 -7.22
CA ASN A 45 10.31 -6.04 -8.53
C ASN A 45 9.57 -4.70 -8.60
N ALA A 46 9.10 -4.12 -7.51
CA ALA A 46 8.30 -2.90 -7.60
C ALA A 46 9.09 -1.72 -8.23
N PRO A 47 8.43 -0.87 -9.04
CA PRO A 47 8.97 0.41 -9.50
C PRO A 47 9.37 1.32 -8.33
N GLU A 48 10.36 2.18 -8.54
CA GLU A 48 10.91 3.06 -7.51
C GLU A 48 9.85 3.99 -6.91
N GLU A 49 8.96 4.50 -7.77
CA GLU A 49 7.89 5.42 -7.43
C GLU A 49 6.85 4.73 -6.51
N MET A 50 6.59 3.43 -6.71
CA MET A 50 5.71 2.66 -5.84
C MET A 50 6.35 2.40 -4.48
N LEU A 51 7.66 2.13 -4.46
CA LEU A 51 8.43 1.98 -3.21
C LEU A 51 8.46 3.29 -2.41
N GLU A 52 8.63 4.43 -3.10
CA GLU A 52 8.60 5.75 -2.47
C GLU A 52 7.23 6.10 -1.91
N ALA A 53 6.16 5.82 -2.66
CA ALA A 53 4.79 6.06 -2.20
C ALA A 53 4.44 5.15 -1.01
N ALA A 54 4.77 3.86 -1.07
CA ALA A 54 4.59 2.93 0.04
C ALA A 54 5.33 3.42 1.29
N ALA A 55 6.62 3.78 1.16
CA ALA A 55 7.42 4.32 2.27
C ALA A 55 6.84 5.63 2.82
N PHE A 56 6.39 6.55 1.97
CA PHE A 56 5.77 7.80 2.40
C PHE A 56 4.47 7.56 3.18
N HIS A 57 3.54 6.76 2.64
CA HIS A 57 2.23 6.55 3.26
C HIS A 57 2.27 5.65 4.50
N THR A 58 3.31 4.85 4.70
CA THR A 58 3.44 3.98 5.88
C THR A 58 4.41 4.53 6.93
N TYR A 59 5.59 5.02 6.52
CA TYR A 59 6.68 5.40 7.41
C TYR A 59 7.06 6.89 7.36
N GLY A 60 6.60 7.63 6.34
CA GLY A 60 6.76 9.08 6.24
C GLY A 60 5.67 9.82 6.98
N ASP A 61 4.59 10.16 6.26
CA ASP A 61 3.48 10.95 6.79
C ASP A 61 2.43 10.09 7.51
N GLY A 62 2.33 8.79 7.17
CA GLY A 62 1.35 7.89 7.78
C GLY A 62 1.51 7.70 9.29
N ILE A 63 2.75 7.66 9.80
CA ILE A 63 3.02 7.62 11.24
C ILE A 63 2.58 8.92 11.90
N GLY A 64 2.86 10.06 11.28
CA GLY A 64 2.41 11.37 11.76
C GLY A 64 0.89 11.43 11.88
N ALA A 65 0.18 11.05 10.81
CA ALA A 65 -1.27 10.99 10.80
C ALA A 65 -1.86 10.08 11.90
N ALA A 66 -1.23 8.92 12.15
CA ALA A 66 -1.64 8.02 13.22
C ALA A 66 -1.39 8.61 14.62
N ILE A 67 -0.26 9.30 14.82
CA ILE A 67 0.05 9.99 16.08
C ILE A 67 -0.95 11.13 16.32
N ASP A 68 -1.20 11.96 15.32
CA ASP A 68 -2.13 13.09 15.42
C ASP A 68 -3.54 12.60 15.77
N TRP A 69 -3.97 11.49 15.17
CA TRP A 69 -5.22 10.84 15.53
C TRP A 69 -5.24 10.35 16.98
N LEU A 70 -4.18 9.67 17.45
CA LEU A 70 -4.07 9.23 18.84
C LEU A 70 -4.05 10.40 19.84
N VAL A 71 -3.37 11.49 19.48
CA VAL A 71 -3.33 12.72 20.27
C VAL A 71 -4.73 13.35 20.34
N ASP A 72 -5.47 13.39 19.23
CA ASP A 72 -6.83 13.94 19.23
C ASP A 72 -7.79 13.12 20.11
N LEU A 73 -7.64 11.78 20.14
CA LEU A 73 -8.39 10.91 21.06
C LEU A 73 -8.06 11.21 22.53
N GLU A 74 -6.78 11.40 22.88
CA GLU A 74 -6.38 11.75 24.24
C GLU A 74 -6.89 13.13 24.66
N LEU A 75 -6.80 14.12 23.76
CA LEU A 75 -7.30 15.47 24.01
C LEU A 75 -8.81 15.48 24.20
N PHE A 76 -9.55 14.65 23.47
CA PHE A 76 -10.99 14.47 23.69
C PHE A 76 -11.30 13.91 25.09
N LEU A 77 -10.51 12.96 25.58
CA LEU A 77 -10.68 12.42 26.95
C LEU A 77 -10.39 13.45 28.03
N ARG A 78 -9.36 14.28 27.84
CA ARG A 78 -8.98 15.34 28.79
C ARG A 78 -9.96 16.50 28.81
N GLU A 79 -10.53 16.82 27.66
CA GLU A 79 -11.38 17.98 27.45
C GLU A 79 -12.70 17.57 26.77
N PRO A 80 -13.69 17.04 27.50
CA PRO A 80 -14.93 16.50 26.89
C PRO A 80 -15.78 17.51 26.10
N GLY A 81 -15.50 18.81 26.21
CA GLY A 81 -16.11 19.86 25.39
C GLY A 81 -15.47 20.02 24.00
N ARG A 82 -14.26 19.47 23.82
CA ARG A 82 -13.60 19.34 22.51
C ARG A 82 -14.33 18.28 21.70
N LYS A 83 -14.51 18.52 20.40
CA LYS A 83 -14.97 17.50 19.47
C LYS A 83 -13.78 16.82 18.81
N LEU A 84 -13.93 15.55 18.47
CA LEU A 84 -12.95 14.85 17.64
C LEU A 84 -12.83 15.55 16.29
N ALA A 85 -11.59 15.83 15.89
CA ALA A 85 -11.25 16.43 14.62
C ALA A 85 -11.39 15.38 13.52
N ILE A 86 -12.47 15.48 12.73
CA ILE A 86 -12.71 14.59 11.58
C ILE A 86 -11.52 14.57 10.60
N GLY A 87 -10.77 15.68 10.51
CA GLY A 87 -9.58 15.80 9.67
C GLY A 87 -8.46 14.82 10.04
N ALA A 88 -8.18 14.63 11.33
CA ALA A 88 -7.16 13.66 11.78
C ALA A 88 -7.57 12.22 11.42
N THR A 89 -8.86 11.90 11.57
CA THR A 89 -9.42 10.61 11.14
C THR A 89 -9.30 10.42 9.63
N TYR A 90 -9.63 11.43 8.81
CA TYR A 90 -9.50 11.29 7.36
C TYR A 90 -8.05 11.20 6.91
N HIS A 91 -7.13 11.89 7.58
CA HIS A 91 -5.71 11.84 7.25
C HIS A 91 -5.15 10.44 7.49
N VAL A 92 -5.42 9.82 8.64
CA VAL A 92 -4.98 8.42 8.87
C VAL A 92 -5.64 7.44 7.89
N LEU A 93 -6.94 7.61 7.61
CA LEU A 93 -7.64 6.77 6.62
C LEU A 93 -7.06 6.89 5.21
N TYR A 94 -6.68 8.11 4.81
CA TYR A 94 -6.03 8.36 3.53
C TYR A 94 -4.72 7.55 3.40
N HIS A 95 -3.88 7.54 4.42
CA HIS A 95 -2.64 6.77 4.41
C HIS A 95 -2.88 5.26 4.42
N LEU A 96 -3.80 4.76 5.24
CA LEU A 96 -4.13 3.35 5.28
C LEU A 96 -4.75 2.85 3.97
N TYR A 97 -5.60 3.66 3.35
CA TYR A 97 -6.20 3.33 2.06
C TYR A 97 -5.15 3.26 0.94
N ASN A 98 -4.25 4.25 0.87
CA ASN A 98 -3.17 4.22 -0.12
C ASN A 98 -2.22 3.05 0.11
N TRP A 99 -1.87 2.74 1.37
CA TRP A 99 -1.11 1.53 1.67
C TRP A 99 -1.81 0.26 1.19
N TYR A 100 -3.10 0.12 1.47
CA TYR A 100 -3.89 -1.02 0.99
C TYR A 100 -3.87 -1.12 -0.53
N GLN A 101 -4.09 -0.01 -1.25
CA GLN A 101 -3.98 0.02 -2.71
C GLN A 101 -2.59 -0.45 -3.19
N PHE A 102 -1.51 -0.03 -2.53
CA PHE A 102 -0.17 -0.50 -2.88
C PHE A 102 0.05 -1.97 -2.56
N SER A 103 -0.40 -2.48 -1.41
CA SER A 103 -0.21 -3.90 -1.07
C SER A 103 -0.90 -4.84 -2.05
N GLU A 104 -2.01 -4.40 -2.67
CA GLU A 104 -2.67 -5.18 -3.74
C GLU A 104 -1.93 -5.09 -5.08
N LEU A 105 -1.21 -4.00 -5.36
CA LEU A 105 -0.51 -3.78 -6.62
C LEU A 105 0.95 -4.25 -6.61
N LEU A 106 1.60 -4.32 -5.45
CA LEU A 106 3.02 -4.66 -5.29
C LEU A 106 3.37 -6.14 -5.58
N PRO A 107 2.53 -7.16 -5.27
CA PRO A 107 2.84 -8.57 -5.51
C PRO A 107 2.89 -8.94 -7.01
N ASP A 108 1.98 -8.39 -7.82
CA ASP A 108 1.77 -8.81 -9.22
C ASP A 108 1.87 -7.67 -10.25
N GLY A 109 1.95 -6.41 -9.82
CA GLY A 109 1.90 -5.23 -10.71
C GLY A 109 2.99 -5.22 -11.77
N LYS A 110 4.23 -5.60 -11.45
CA LYS A 110 5.31 -5.59 -12.44
C LYS A 110 5.21 -6.74 -13.45
N ALA A 111 4.86 -7.95 -13.01
CA ALA A 111 4.79 -9.09 -13.91
C ALA A 111 3.67 -8.89 -14.95
N GLY A 112 2.50 -8.42 -14.50
CA GLY A 112 1.38 -8.10 -15.39
C GLY A 112 1.64 -6.89 -16.30
N VAL A 113 2.27 -5.83 -15.80
CA VAL A 113 2.65 -4.66 -16.63
C VAL A 113 3.64 -5.07 -17.72
N LEU A 114 4.66 -5.87 -17.39
CA LEU A 114 5.64 -6.35 -18.37
C LEU A 114 5.03 -7.29 -19.41
N GLN A 115 4.12 -8.17 -19.00
CA GLN A 115 3.39 -9.03 -19.92
C GLN A 115 2.54 -8.22 -20.90
N ARG A 116 1.79 -7.23 -20.41
CA ARG A 116 0.92 -6.39 -21.24
C ARG A 116 1.72 -5.52 -22.23
N LEU A 117 2.88 -5.02 -21.81
CA LEU A 117 3.79 -4.31 -22.71
C LEU A 117 4.44 -5.23 -23.77
N GLN A 118 4.69 -6.49 -23.43
CA GLN A 118 5.18 -7.50 -24.36
C GLN A 118 4.11 -7.83 -25.42
N GLU A 119 2.87 -8.05 -25.00
CA GLU A 119 1.72 -8.30 -25.87
C GLU A 119 1.49 -7.12 -26.83
N ILE A 120 1.56 -5.87 -26.35
CA ILE A 120 1.49 -4.68 -27.22
C ILE A 120 2.57 -4.70 -28.31
N ARG A 121 3.81 -5.11 -28.00
CA ARG A 121 4.89 -5.17 -29.00
C ARG A 121 4.66 -6.22 -30.07
N GLU A 122 4.12 -7.37 -29.67
CA GLU A 122 3.79 -8.47 -30.58
C GLU A 122 2.65 -8.04 -31.52
N LEU A 123 1.60 -7.42 -30.98
CA LEU A 123 0.45 -6.93 -31.75
C LEU A 123 0.81 -5.78 -32.71
N VAL A 124 1.80 -4.94 -32.37
CA VAL A 124 2.34 -3.92 -33.29
C VAL A 124 2.99 -4.55 -34.52
N ALA A 125 3.68 -5.68 -34.36
CA ALA A 125 4.26 -6.40 -35.50
C ALA A 125 3.17 -6.95 -36.42
N ASP A 126 2.06 -7.39 -35.84
CA ASP A 126 0.89 -7.93 -36.55
C ASP A 126 -0.06 -6.85 -37.09
N ARG A 127 0.19 -5.56 -36.76
CA ARG A 127 -0.63 -4.40 -37.11
C ARG A 127 -2.08 -4.50 -36.61
N ASP A 128 -2.29 -5.20 -35.51
CA ASP A 128 -3.61 -5.38 -34.90
C ASP A 128 -3.90 -4.21 -33.93
N VAL A 129 -4.41 -3.11 -34.49
CA VAL A 129 -4.65 -1.86 -33.77
C VAL A 129 -5.73 -1.99 -32.70
N GLU A 130 -6.76 -2.79 -32.95
CA GLU A 130 -7.87 -3.02 -32.00
C GLU A 130 -7.38 -3.78 -30.76
N ALA A 131 -6.56 -4.82 -30.97
CA ALA A 131 -5.96 -5.56 -29.86
C ALA A 131 -4.99 -4.70 -29.04
N ILE A 132 -4.20 -3.84 -29.68
CA ILE A 132 -3.28 -2.90 -28.98
C ILE A 132 -4.06 -1.95 -28.05
N LEU A 133 -5.14 -1.35 -28.54
CA LEU A 133 -5.96 -0.43 -27.75
C LEU A 133 -6.58 -1.15 -26.55
N THR A 134 -7.08 -2.36 -26.76
CA THR A 134 -7.61 -3.22 -25.70
C THR A 134 -6.55 -3.52 -24.62
N THR A 135 -5.31 -3.86 -25.00
CA THR A 135 -4.22 -4.12 -24.04
C THR A 135 -3.76 -2.87 -23.29
N VAL A 136 -3.84 -1.69 -23.92
CA VAL A 136 -3.56 -0.39 -23.27
C VAL A 136 -4.62 -0.06 -22.22
N GLU A 137 -5.91 -0.29 -22.51
CA GLU A 137 -6.99 -0.09 -21.53
C GLU A 137 -6.85 -1.01 -20.31
N GLU A 138 -6.47 -2.27 -20.53
CA GLU A 138 -6.16 -3.21 -19.45
C GLU A 138 -4.97 -2.76 -18.60
N LEU A 139 -3.93 -2.20 -19.22
CA LEU A 139 -2.77 -1.63 -18.53
C LEU A 139 -3.19 -0.42 -17.68
N GLU A 140 -4.02 0.47 -18.20
CA GLU A 140 -4.53 1.62 -17.44
C GLU A 140 -5.41 1.20 -16.26
N ALA A 141 -6.24 0.17 -16.41
CA ALA A 141 -7.09 -0.37 -15.35
C ALA A 141 -6.28 -0.90 -14.16
N MET A 142 -5.10 -1.49 -14.41
CA MET A 142 -4.16 -1.93 -13.37
C MET A 142 -3.63 -0.76 -12.53
N PHE A 143 -3.42 0.41 -13.15
CA PHE A 143 -2.96 1.60 -12.43
C PHE A 143 -4.08 2.39 -11.74
N LYS A 144 -5.33 2.20 -12.16
CA LYS A 144 -6.51 2.81 -11.54
C LYS A 144 -7.08 1.98 -10.37
N GLY A 145 -6.53 0.80 -10.08
CA GLY A 145 -7.02 -0.12 -9.04
C GLY A 145 -8.38 -0.76 -9.36
N GLY A 146 -8.87 -0.60 -10.59
CA GLY A 146 -10.18 -1.08 -11.03
C GLY A 146 -10.05 -2.33 -11.90
N ARG A 147 -9.85 -3.50 -11.30
CA ARG A 147 -10.14 -4.75 -12.01
C ARG A 147 -11.59 -5.12 -11.74
N ASN A 148 -12.38 -5.24 -12.81
CA ASN A 148 -13.67 -5.92 -12.72
C ASN A 148 -13.42 -7.38 -12.31
N PRO A 149 -14.23 -7.95 -11.41
CA PRO A 149 -14.12 -9.35 -11.04
C PRO A 149 -14.30 -10.23 -12.28
N PRO A 150 -13.62 -11.41 -12.35
CA PRO A 150 -13.83 -12.33 -13.45
C PRO A 150 -15.31 -12.72 -13.53
N ASN A 151 -15.88 -12.59 -14.73
CA ASN A 151 -17.24 -13.02 -15.00
C ASN A 151 -17.26 -14.55 -15.12
N PHE A 152 -17.79 -15.22 -14.09
CA PHE A 152 -18.00 -16.66 -14.09
C PHE A 152 -19.36 -17.06 -14.69
N SER A 153 -19.87 -16.33 -15.68
CA SER A 153 -21.02 -16.78 -16.46
C SER A 153 -20.58 -17.95 -17.35
N THR A 154 -20.72 -19.16 -16.82
CA THR A 154 -20.79 -20.40 -17.59
C THR A 154 -22.10 -20.40 -18.38
N GLU A 155 -22.03 -20.23 -19.70
CA GLU A 155 -22.91 -20.98 -20.60
C GLU A 155 -22.43 -22.44 -20.66
#